data_AF-A0A660S0F0-F1
#
_entry.id   AF-A0A660S0F0-F1
#
_cell.length_a   1.000
_cell.length_b   1.000
_cell.length_c   1.000
_cell.angle_alpha   90.00
_cell.angle_beta   90.00
_cell.angle_gamma   90.00
#
_symmetry.space_group_name_H-M   'P 1'
#
loop_
_entity.id
_entity.type
_entity.pdbx_description
1 polymer ?
#
loop_
_entity_poly.entity_id
_entity_poly.type
_entity_poly.pdbx_seq_one_letter_code
_entity_poly.pdbx_strand_id
1 'polypeptide(L)'
;MSNNYHQTGEKLTFWQLINRYKIEIPIMQRDYAQGRKEHKEIRESFLTNIYKAINNNENLNLDFIYGSVEEDTKEKKLILIDGQQRITTLFLLHWYLVNKDNKVSDDVKSTLKRFTYETRISSREFIEKIIDRRIDFEQLQKFSELSEYIKDQPWFFIYWQRDPTIKAMLTMLDSIHKKFKGARQFFEKLIQNDNPPITFYFLQLENFGLTDELYIKMNARGKLLTEFENFKARFEQFWGRKFDNTSPEFKRNDKKYFSCRIDNEWTDLFWEFRDENNEIDKRFMDYFCYVTEMLYYEKNDTPLTYLKDSSRPEIEINFKEDTGEEDSSEGQNQKKRKLNFAEVYKNENNIKFLFKSLDKWWEIARGRSGEVKKENIKNLFDEIFSKDHYQRGKITLWSGRGEDVSINFFEKLITKNNKFTIFDKVILWTILKYLIEN
;
A
#
# COMPACT_ATOMS: atom_id res chain seq x y z
N MET A 1 16.90 -3.55 30.21
CA MET A 1 15.81 -2.58 30.44
C MET A 1 14.89 -2.63 29.24
N SER A 2 13.73 -3.24 29.42
CA SER A 2 12.76 -3.54 28.38
C SER A 2 11.90 -2.31 28.13
N ASN A 3 12.02 -1.68 26.95
CA ASN A 3 11.11 -0.62 26.55
C ASN A 3 9.79 -1.24 26.07
N ASN A 4 8.88 -1.50 27.01
CA ASN A 4 7.47 -1.76 26.72
C ASN A 4 6.82 -0.45 26.25
N TYR A 5 6.80 -0.20 24.95
CA TYR A 5 5.87 0.76 24.34
C TYR A 5 4.48 0.11 24.24
N HIS A 6 3.77 0.02 25.35
CA HIS A 6 2.32 -0.18 25.35
C HIS A 6 1.65 1.19 25.56
N GLN A 7 1.60 2.02 24.53
CA GLN A 7 0.57 3.05 24.47
C GLN A 7 -0.76 2.32 24.22
N THR A 8 -1.47 1.99 25.30
CA THR A 8 -2.84 1.45 25.22
C THR A 8 -3.76 2.57 24.75
N GLY A 9 -4.23 2.50 23.50
CA GLY A 9 -5.19 3.45 22.95
C GLY A 9 -6.48 3.53 23.79
N GLU A 10 -7.04 4.72 23.92
CA GLU A 10 -8.27 4.95 24.67
C GLU A 10 -9.47 4.40 23.88
N LYS A 11 -10.31 3.55 24.50
CA LYS A 11 -11.52 3.03 23.85
C LYS A 11 -12.61 4.12 23.83
N LEU A 12 -12.97 4.59 22.63
CA LEU A 12 -13.92 5.69 22.42
C LEU A 12 -15.03 5.31 21.43
N THR A 13 -16.13 6.05 21.48
CA THR A 13 -17.14 6.11 20.41
C THR A 13 -16.92 7.33 19.52
N PHE A 14 -17.55 7.34 18.34
CA PHE A 14 -17.55 8.54 17.49
C PHE A 14 -18.14 9.75 18.22
N TRP A 15 -19.25 9.55 18.95
CA TRP A 15 -19.92 10.63 19.68
C TRP A 15 -19.03 11.20 20.79
N GLN A 16 -18.28 10.37 21.50
CA GLN A 16 -17.31 10.83 22.49
C GLN A 16 -16.15 11.58 21.84
N LEU A 17 -15.63 11.08 20.71
CA LEU A 17 -14.52 11.70 19.99
C LEU A 17 -14.87 13.11 19.49
N ILE A 18 -16.01 13.28 18.82
CA ILE A 18 -16.46 14.57 18.25
C ILE A 18 -16.87 15.58 19.33
N ASN A 19 -17.29 15.12 20.51
CA ASN A 19 -17.54 16.01 21.66
C ASN A 19 -16.25 16.47 22.35
N ARG A 20 -15.14 15.73 22.22
CA ARG A 20 -13.85 16.11 22.79
C ARG A 20 -13.04 17.00 21.85
N TYR A 21 -13.04 16.69 20.56
CA TYR A 21 -12.19 17.35 19.58
C TYR A 21 -12.98 17.91 18.40
N LYS A 22 -12.47 19.00 17.82
CA LYS A 22 -12.85 19.41 16.46
C LYS A 22 -12.08 18.54 15.48
N ILE A 23 -12.79 17.62 14.82
CA ILE A 23 -12.20 16.62 13.93
C ILE A 23 -12.02 17.23 12.54
N GLU A 24 -10.79 17.18 12.05
CA GLU A 24 -10.42 17.66 10.73
C GLU A 24 -9.73 16.57 9.92
N ILE A 25 -10.15 16.42 8.66
CA ILE A 25 -9.53 15.54 7.68
C ILE A 25 -8.52 16.35 6.84
N PRO A 26 -7.19 16.09 6.94
CA PRO A 26 -6.12 16.87 6.31
C PRO A 26 -5.99 16.73 4.79
N ILE A 27 -5.21 17.64 4.20
CA ILE A 27 -4.96 17.87 2.76
C ILE A 27 -4.49 16.63 1.98
N MET A 28 -3.51 15.90 2.52
CA MET A 28 -2.81 14.84 1.79
C MET A 28 -3.68 13.60 1.52
N GLN A 29 -4.97 13.63 1.88
CA GLN A 29 -5.86 12.47 1.99
C GLN A 29 -6.62 12.16 0.73
N ARG A 30 -6.79 10.86 0.51
CA ARG A 30 -7.55 10.30 -0.62
C ARG A 30 -9.02 10.68 -0.47
N ASP A 31 -9.74 10.73 -1.60
CA ASP A 31 -11.18 10.91 -1.56
C ASP A 31 -11.84 9.87 -0.64
N TYR A 32 -13.05 10.15 -0.19
CA TYR A 32 -13.87 9.15 0.48
C TYR A 32 -14.12 7.97 -0.49
N ALA A 33 -13.40 6.85 -0.31
CA ALA A 33 -13.36 5.71 -1.21
C ALA A 33 -14.40 4.66 -0.84
N GLN A 34 -14.68 4.48 0.46
CA GLN A 34 -15.62 3.48 0.96
C GLN A 34 -17.05 3.70 0.41
N GLY A 35 -17.40 4.95 0.11
CA GLY A 35 -18.67 5.31 -0.51
C GLY A 35 -18.73 5.11 -2.03
N ARG A 36 -17.62 4.84 -2.73
CA ARG A 36 -17.64 4.76 -4.20
C ARG A 36 -18.37 3.50 -4.70
N LYS A 37 -18.81 3.53 -5.95
CA LYS A 37 -19.65 2.47 -6.53
C LYS A 37 -18.92 1.12 -6.60
N GLU A 38 -17.63 1.14 -6.90
CA GLU A 38 -16.75 -0.03 -6.99
C GLU A 38 -16.55 -0.76 -5.66
N HIS A 39 -16.73 -0.09 -4.51
CA HIS A 39 -16.57 -0.69 -3.18
C HIS A 39 -17.90 -1.17 -2.55
N LYS A 40 -18.88 -1.55 -3.38
CA LYS A 40 -20.23 -1.93 -2.92
C LYS A 40 -20.20 -3.05 -1.88
N GLU A 41 -19.47 -4.14 -2.12
CA GLU A 41 -19.42 -5.29 -1.21
C GLU A 41 -18.85 -4.93 0.16
N ILE A 42 -17.75 -4.16 0.17
CA ILE A 42 -17.10 -3.69 1.41
C ILE A 42 -18.05 -2.77 2.18
N ARG A 43 -18.72 -1.84 1.50
CA ARG A 43 -19.70 -0.94 2.10
C ARG A 43 -20.89 -1.70 2.70
N GLU A 44 -21.50 -2.60 1.95
CA GLU A 44 -22.65 -3.37 2.41
C GLU A 44 -22.30 -4.28 3.59
N SER A 45 -21.12 -4.92 3.54
CA SER A 45 -20.59 -5.71 4.65
C SER A 45 -20.41 -4.86 5.91
N PHE A 46 -19.77 -3.69 5.76
CA PHE A 46 -19.54 -2.76 6.86
C PHE A 46 -20.84 -2.26 7.50
N LEU A 47 -21.80 -1.78 6.69
CA LEU A 47 -23.11 -1.33 7.17
C LEU A 47 -23.91 -2.48 7.79
N THR A 48 -23.75 -3.71 7.30
CA THR A 48 -24.39 -4.90 7.88
C THR A 48 -23.84 -5.21 9.27
N ASN A 49 -22.53 -5.13 9.47
CA ASN A 49 -21.91 -5.33 10.78
C ASN A 49 -22.35 -4.24 11.77
N ILE A 50 -22.38 -2.98 11.33
CA ILE A 50 -22.89 -1.86 12.14
C ILE A 50 -24.36 -2.10 12.52
N TYR A 51 -25.21 -2.46 11.55
CA TYR A 51 -26.62 -2.70 11.81
C TYR A 51 -26.82 -3.80 12.85
N LYS A 52 -26.12 -4.94 12.70
CA LYS A 52 -26.18 -6.05 13.67
C LYS A 52 -25.73 -5.61 15.06
N ALA A 53 -24.63 -4.85 15.15
CA ALA A 53 -24.11 -4.34 16.42
C ALA A 53 -25.15 -3.49 17.17
N ILE A 54 -25.78 -2.55 16.49
CA ILE A 54 -26.80 -1.67 17.09
C ILE A 54 -28.09 -2.43 17.41
N ASN A 55 -28.52 -3.35 16.51
CA ASN A 55 -29.77 -4.07 16.67
C ASN A 55 -29.70 -5.10 17.80
N ASN A 56 -28.60 -5.84 17.89
CA ASN A 56 -28.41 -6.94 18.84
C ASN A 56 -27.71 -6.49 20.13
N ASN A 57 -27.34 -5.21 20.25
CA ASN A 57 -26.50 -4.67 21.34
C ASN A 57 -25.15 -5.40 21.47
N GLU A 58 -24.58 -5.83 20.34
CA GLU A 58 -23.25 -6.43 20.27
C GLU A 58 -22.18 -5.32 20.23
N ASN A 59 -21.00 -5.57 20.80
CA ASN A 59 -19.89 -4.63 20.73
C ASN A 59 -19.11 -4.84 19.42
N LEU A 60 -19.22 -3.90 18.49
CA LEU A 60 -18.38 -3.83 17.31
C LEU A 60 -17.19 -2.90 17.60
N ASN A 61 -15.99 -3.47 17.59
CA ASN A 61 -14.76 -2.70 17.64
C ASN A 61 -14.27 -2.44 16.21
N LEU A 62 -14.06 -1.17 15.87
CA LEU A 62 -13.55 -0.72 14.58
C LEU A 62 -12.03 -0.54 14.59
N ASP A 63 -11.31 -1.29 15.42
CA ASP A 63 -9.86 -1.27 15.60
C ASP A 63 -9.32 0.12 15.97
N PHE A 64 -8.25 0.57 15.32
CA PHE A 64 -7.49 1.75 15.71
C PHE A 64 -7.80 2.98 14.85
N ILE A 65 -7.86 4.15 15.49
CA ILE A 65 -7.96 5.47 14.86
C ILE A 65 -6.83 6.34 15.40
N TYR A 66 -6.08 6.97 14.50
CA TYR A 66 -4.88 7.73 14.83
C TYR A 66 -5.04 9.19 14.44
N GLY A 67 -4.58 10.09 15.28
CA GLY A 67 -4.52 11.50 14.93
C GLY A 67 -3.59 12.32 15.82
N SER A 68 -3.21 13.49 15.31
CA SER A 68 -2.47 14.50 16.05
C SER A 68 -3.45 15.50 16.66
N VAL A 69 -3.21 15.89 17.91
CA VAL A 69 -4.01 16.90 18.60
C VAL A 69 -3.20 18.19 18.66
N GLU A 70 -3.75 19.25 18.08
CA GLU A 70 -3.20 20.60 18.18
C GLU A 70 -3.95 21.36 19.28
N GLU A 71 -3.20 21.83 20.28
CA GLU A 71 -3.71 22.62 21.40
C GLU A 71 -3.49 24.14 21.20
N ASP A 72 -3.56 24.62 19.95
CA ASP A 72 -3.17 26.00 19.61
C ASP A 72 -4.34 27.02 19.60
N THR A 73 -5.58 26.57 19.86
CA THR A 73 -6.76 27.46 19.88
C THR A 73 -7.75 27.13 21.01
N LYS A 74 -8.77 27.98 21.21
CA LYS A 74 -9.84 27.86 22.22
C LYS A 74 -10.56 26.49 22.27
N GLU A 75 -10.34 25.63 21.28
CA GLU A 75 -10.90 24.30 21.12
C GLU A 75 -9.81 23.32 20.66
N LYS A 76 -9.78 22.10 21.21
CA LYS A 76 -8.79 21.07 20.84
C LYS A 76 -9.08 20.56 19.43
N LYS A 77 -8.14 20.75 18.50
CA LYS A 77 -8.27 20.31 17.11
C LYS A 77 -7.61 18.94 16.94
N LEU A 78 -8.33 17.98 16.34
CA LEU A 78 -7.82 16.65 16.02
C LEU A 78 -7.66 16.52 14.50
N ILE A 79 -6.42 16.40 14.06
CA ILE A 79 -6.08 16.09 12.68
C ILE A 79 -5.99 14.56 12.54
N LEU A 80 -6.95 13.96 11.83
CA LEU A 80 -6.96 12.51 11.64
C LEU A 80 -5.87 12.09 10.64
N ILE A 81 -5.01 11.16 11.05
CA ILE A 81 -3.96 10.60 10.20
C ILE A 81 -4.45 9.31 9.53
N ASP A 82 -5.16 8.46 10.28
CA ASP A 82 -5.79 7.23 9.78
C ASP A 82 -7.15 7.00 10.48
N GLY A 83 -8.02 6.20 9.85
CA GLY A 83 -9.40 5.96 10.29
C GLY A 83 -10.44 6.89 9.66
N GLN A 84 -10.03 7.72 8.70
CA GLN A 84 -10.88 8.76 8.11
C GLN A 84 -12.12 8.24 7.41
N GLN A 85 -12.00 7.15 6.66
CA GLN A 85 -13.13 6.52 5.97
C GLN A 85 -14.16 6.01 6.97
N ARG A 86 -13.69 5.41 8.08
CA ARG A 86 -14.52 4.94 9.19
C ARG A 86 -15.23 6.11 9.87
N ILE A 87 -14.50 7.16 10.25
CA ILE A 87 -15.07 8.36 10.89
C ILE A 87 -16.08 9.06 9.98
N THR A 88 -15.78 9.23 8.69
CA THR A 88 -16.71 9.84 7.72
C THR A 88 -17.99 9.02 7.60
N THR A 89 -17.89 7.68 7.53
CA THR A 89 -19.07 6.80 7.49
C THR A 89 -19.90 6.91 8.76
N LEU A 90 -19.25 6.95 9.93
CA LEU A 90 -19.93 7.13 11.21
C LEU A 90 -20.62 8.51 11.28
N PHE A 91 -19.97 9.57 10.82
CA PHE A 91 -20.58 10.90 10.73
C PHE A 91 -21.87 10.88 9.88
N LEU A 92 -21.82 10.32 8.66
CA LEU A 92 -22.98 10.22 7.78
C LEU A 92 -24.11 9.39 8.40
N LEU A 93 -23.76 8.30 9.09
CA LEU A 93 -24.71 7.46 9.82
C LEU A 93 -25.40 8.22 10.95
N HIS A 94 -24.65 8.98 11.77
CA HIS A 94 -25.22 9.79 12.84
C HIS A 94 -26.16 10.87 12.29
N TRP A 95 -25.74 11.57 11.23
CA TRP A 95 -26.58 12.56 10.56
C TRP A 95 -27.88 11.96 10.01
N TYR A 96 -27.81 10.78 9.37
CA TYR A 96 -29.01 10.12 8.86
C TYR A 96 -29.95 9.67 9.99
N LEU A 97 -29.41 9.01 11.03
CA LEU A 97 -30.22 8.47 12.13
C LEU A 97 -30.85 9.55 12.99
N VAL A 98 -30.18 10.68 13.23
CA VAL A 98 -30.79 11.77 14.00
C VAL A 98 -31.99 12.38 13.27
N ASN A 99 -31.92 12.47 11.95
CA ASN A 99 -33.07 12.87 11.12
C ASN A 99 -34.17 11.79 11.19
N LYS A 100 -33.80 10.52 11.06
CA LYS A 100 -34.74 9.38 11.04
C LYS A 100 -35.52 9.20 12.34
N ASP A 101 -34.88 9.44 13.47
CA ASP A 101 -35.46 9.35 14.81
C ASP A 101 -36.13 10.67 15.26
N ASN A 102 -36.12 11.71 14.41
CA ASN A 102 -36.65 13.05 14.68
C ASN A 102 -36.06 13.69 15.95
N LYS A 103 -34.74 13.53 16.15
CA LYS A 103 -33.98 14.03 17.32
C LYS A 103 -33.07 15.21 16.96
N VAL A 104 -33.37 15.91 15.87
CA VAL A 104 -32.57 17.04 15.38
C VAL A 104 -32.75 18.26 16.28
N SER A 105 -31.82 18.48 17.22
CA SER A 105 -31.71 19.67 18.07
C SER A 105 -30.52 20.55 17.68
N ASP A 106 -30.48 21.79 18.18
CA ASP A 106 -29.35 22.70 17.96
C ASP A 106 -28.04 22.18 18.59
N ASP A 107 -28.13 21.48 19.73
CA ASP A 107 -26.98 20.83 20.37
C ASP A 107 -26.41 19.70 19.50
N VAL A 108 -27.26 18.85 18.91
CA VAL A 108 -26.81 17.80 18.00
C VAL A 108 -26.14 18.41 16.76
N LYS A 109 -26.73 19.47 16.20
CA LYS A 109 -26.15 20.18 15.05
C LYS A 109 -24.80 20.79 15.39
N SER A 110 -24.68 21.45 16.55
CA SER A 110 -23.42 22.06 16.99
C SER A 110 -22.33 21.01 17.20
N THR A 111 -22.67 19.84 17.77
CA THR A 111 -21.74 18.71 17.87
C THR A 111 -21.33 18.19 16.49
N LEU A 112 -22.26 17.95 15.57
CA LEU A 112 -21.93 17.45 14.22
C LEU A 112 -21.10 18.45 13.39
N LYS A 113 -21.27 19.76 13.60
CA LYS A 113 -20.47 20.82 12.95
C LYS A 113 -19.00 20.80 13.33
N ARG A 114 -18.61 20.06 14.37
CA ARG A 114 -17.21 19.87 14.78
C ARG A 114 -16.46 18.88 13.89
N PHE A 115 -17.12 18.24 12.92
CA PHE A 115 -16.49 17.41 11.89
C PHE A 115 -16.37 18.18 10.58
N THR A 116 -15.16 18.28 10.03
CA THR A 116 -14.90 19.05 8.80
C THR A 116 -13.74 18.52 7.95
N TYR A 117 -13.63 19.02 6.72
CA TYR A 117 -12.50 18.81 5.80
C TYR A 117 -11.71 20.12 5.67
N GLU A 118 -10.37 20.05 5.73
CA GLU A 118 -9.52 21.24 5.78
C GLU A 118 -9.54 22.07 4.47
N THR A 119 -9.07 21.47 3.36
CA THR A 119 -8.81 22.21 2.09
C THR A 119 -9.76 21.90 0.94
N ARG A 120 -10.66 20.94 1.11
CA ARG A 120 -11.70 20.65 0.11
C ARG A 120 -12.92 21.53 0.35
N ILE A 121 -12.86 22.76 -0.16
CA ILE A 121 -13.91 23.78 0.00
C ILE A 121 -15.30 23.21 -0.30
N SER A 122 -15.45 22.48 -1.41
CA SER A 122 -16.71 21.84 -1.80
C SER A 122 -17.22 20.84 -0.76
N SER A 123 -16.37 19.92 -0.28
CA SER A 123 -16.76 18.92 0.72
C SER A 123 -17.09 19.57 2.07
N ARG A 124 -16.34 20.59 2.48
CA ARG A 124 -16.59 21.38 3.69
C ARG A 124 -17.95 22.08 3.63
N GLU A 125 -18.20 22.84 2.55
CA GLU A 125 -19.46 23.54 2.34
C GLU A 125 -20.64 22.58 2.30
N PHE A 126 -20.50 21.43 1.64
CA PHE A 126 -21.53 20.41 1.58
C PHE A 126 -21.89 19.87 2.98
N ILE A 127 -20.89 19.55 3.80
CA ILE A 127 -21.11 19.06 5.18
C ILE A 127 -21.78 20.12 6.05
N GLU A 128 -21.32 21.37 5.99
CA GLU A 128 -21.94 22.45 6.75
C GLU A 128 -23.42 22.62 6.36
N LYS A 129 -23.71 22.61 5.05
CA LYS A 129 -25.07 22.74 4.54
C LYS A 129 -25.94 21.53 4.86
N ILE A 130 -25.42 20.30 4.80
CA ILE A 130 -26.21 19.09 5.04
C ILE A 130 -26.64 18.99 6.52
N ILE A 131 -25.78 19.42 7.46
CA ILE A 131 -26.08 19.41 8.91
C ILE A 131 -27.19 20.41 9.25
N ASP A 132 -27.21 21.57 8.58
CA ASP A 132 -28.22 22.60 8.83
C ASP A 132 -29.62 22.21 8.36
N ARG A 133 -29.72 21.23 7.46
CA ARG A 133 -30.95 20.82 6.78
C ARG A 133 -31.53 19.55 7.39
N ARG A 134 -32.86 19.48 7.42
CA ARG A 134 -33.61 18.29 7.86
C ARG A 134 -34.02 17.47 6.65
N ILE A 135 -34.10 16.16 6.81
CA ILE A 135 -34.70 15.27 5.81
C ILE A 135 -36.21 15.27 6.03
N ASP A 136 -36.96 15.64 4.99
CA ASP A 136 -38.40 15.40 4.92
C ASP A 136 -38.61 13.98 4.37
N PHE A 137 -38.91 13.03 5.27
CA PHE A 137 -39.11 11.62 4.90
C PHE A 137 -40.41 11.39 4.12
N GLU A 138 -41.38 12.30 4.15
CA GLU A 138 -42.59 12.20 3.33
C GLU A 138 -42.28 12.58 1.88
N GLN A 139 -41.54 13.67 1.68
CA GLN A 139 -41.06 14.05 0.34
C GLN A 139 -40.08 13.03 -0.22
N LEU A 140 -39.20 12.47 0.61
CA LEU A 140 -38.24 11.45 0.19
C LEU A 140 -38.92 10.23 -0.46
N GLN A 141 -40.15 9.87 -0.07
CA GLN A 141 -40.89 8.75 -0.69
C GLN A 141 -41.19 8.95 -2.19
N LYS A 142 -41.11 10.19 -2.68
CA LYS A 142 -41.30 10.53 -4.11
C LYS A 142 -40.04 10.24 -4.95
N PHE A 143 -38.90 10.00 -4.32
CA PHE A 143 -37.62 9.76 -4.97
C PHE A 143 -37.22 8.29 -4.83
N SER A 144 -36.40 7.79 -5.76
CA SER A 144 -35.94 6.41 -5.70
C SER A 144 -34.77 6.23 -4.73
N GLU A 145 -33.93 7.26 -4.59
CA GLU A 145 -32.74 7.28 -3.75
C GLU A 145 -32.66 8.57 -2.92
N LEU A 146 -31.98 8.51 -1.77
CA LEU A 146 -31.77 9.67 -0.89
C LEU A 146 -30.89 10.73 -1.57
N SER A 147 -29.93 10.29 -2.37
CA SER A 147 -29.06 11.20 -3.13
C SER A 147 -29.82 11.97 -4.21
N GLU A 148 -30.89 11.42 -4.79
CA GLU A 148 -31.76 12.14 -5.72
C GLU A 148 -32.52 13.25 -4.98
N TYR A 149 -33.13 12.93 -3.84
CA TYR A 149 -33.79 13.92 -2.98
C TYR A 149 -32.83 15.05 -2.56
N ILE A 150 -31.61 14.72 -2.16
CA ILE A 150 -30.60 15.71 -1.75
C ILE A 150 -30.21 16.63 -2.93
N LYS A 151 -30.03 16.06 -4.13
CA LYS A 151 -29.68 16.83 -5.34
C LYS A 151 -30.79 17.75 -5.82
N ASP A 152 -32.05 17.40 -5.54
CA ASP A 152 -33.22 18.20 -5.89
C ASP A 152 -33.42 19.42 -4.96
N GLN A 153 -32.66 19.51 -3.85
CA GLN A 153 -32.83 20.60 -2.90
C GLN A 153 -32.28 21.94 -3.43
N PRO A 154 -32.94 23.08 -3.16
CA PRO A 154 -32.49 24.41 -3.62
C PRO A 154 -31.10 24.84 -3.11
N TRP A 155 -30.65 24.25 -2.00
CA TRP A 155 -29.33 24.54 -1.41
C TRP A 155 -28.21 23.69 -2.00
N PHE A 156 -28.53 22.70 -2.85
CA PHE A 156 -27.55 21.80 -3.42
C PHE A 156 -26.89 22.42 -4.66
N PHE A 157 -25.59 22.71 -4.59
CA PHE A 157 -24.88 23.30 -5.71
C PHE A 157 -24.44 22.24 -6.74
N ILE A 158 -24.67 22.51 -8.02
CA ILE A 158 -24.37 21.58 -9.12
C ILE A 158 -22.88 21.19 -9.17
N TYR A 159 -21.96 22.11 -8.85
CA TYR A 159 -20.52 21.81 -8.89
C TYR A 159 -20.09 20.75 -7.85
N TRP A 160 -20.85 20.56 -6.77
CA TRP A 160 -20.60 19.48 -5.80
C TRP A 160 -20.72 18.10 -6.43
N GLN A 161 -21.51 17.96 -7.50
CA GLN A 161 -21.57 16.71 -8.27
C GLN A 161 -20.27 16.38 -8.98
N ARG A 162 -19.28 17.27 -9.04
CA ARG A 162 -17.95 16.97 -9.61
C ARG A 162 -16.97 16.49 -8.56
N ASP A 163 -17.22 16.76 -7.27
CA ASP A 163 -16.36 16.34 -6.17
C ASP A 163 -16.50 14.82 -5.92
N PRO A 164 -15.40 14.04 -6.06
CA PRO A 164 -15.43 12.59 -5.85
C PRO A 164 -15.81 12.19 -4.42
N THR A 165 -15.46 13.00 -3.41
CA THR A 165 -15.84 12.74 -2.02
C THR A 165 -17.34 12.92 -1.82
N ILE A 166 -17.93 14.00 -2.34
CA ILE A 166 -19.38 14.23 -2.23
C ILE A 166 -20.16 13.14 -2.97
N LYS A 167 -19.72 12.74 -4.17
CA LYS A 167 -20.32 11.59 -4.89
C LYS A 167 -20.34 10.32 -4.05
N ALA A 168 -19.23 10.04 -3.37
CA ALA A 168 -19.11 8.86 -2.50
C ALA A 168 -19.95 9.00 -1.23
N MET A 169 -20.03 10.19 -0.63
CA MET A 169 -20.91 10.46 0.52
C MET A 169 -22.37 10.22 0.15
N LEU A 170 -22.83 10.72 -1.00
CA LEU A 170 -24.19 10.51 -1.49
C LEU A 170 -24.49 9.02 -1.72
N THR A 171 -23.56 8.29 -2.33
CA THR A 171 -23.72 6.84 -2.55
C THR A 171 -23.73 6.05 -1.23
N MET A 172 -22.94 6.48 -0.24
CA MET A 172 -22.97 5.90 1.11
C MET A 172 -24.31 6.19 1.79
N LEU A 173 -24.81 7.42 1.69
CA LEU A 173 -26.12 7.81 2.23
C LEU A 173 -27.27 7.00 1.63
N ASP A 174 -27.22 6.68 0.34
CA ASP A 174 -28.21 5.78 -0.30
C ASP A 174 -28.17 4.38 0.31
N SER A 175 -26.97 3.87 0.58
CA SER A 175 -26.77 2.54 1.18
C SER A 175 -27.20 2.52 2.65
N ILE A 176 -26.89 3.58 3.39
CA ILE A 176 -27.38 3.80 4.76
C ILE A 176 -28.91 3.86 4.76
N HIS A 177 -29.53 4.65 3.87
CA HIS A 177 -30.98 4.75 3.78
C HIS A 177 -31.61 3.38 3.51
N LYS A 178 -31.12 2.64 2.50
CA LYS A 178 -31.61 1.29 2.17
C LYS A 178 -31.55 0.34 3.35
N LYS A 179 -30.48 0.38 4.15
CA LYS A 179 -30.26 -0.51 5.30
C LYS A 179 -31.01 -0.08 6.57
N PHE A 180 -31.05 1.21 6.86
CA PHE A 180 -31.52 1.76 8.15
C PHE A 180 -32.92 2.39 8.06
N LYS A 181 -33.60 2.44 6.91
CA LYS A 181 -34.97 2.99 6.80
C LYS A 181 -35.99 2.39 7.78
N GLY A 182 -35.85 1.11 8.11
CA GLY A 182 -36.72 0.40 9.06
C GLY A 182 -36.29 0.50 10.52
N ALA A 183 -35.11 1.05 10.81
CA ALA A 183 -34.59 1.18 12.17
C ALA A 183 -35.38 2.23 12.97
N ARG A 184 -35.50 2.00 14.28
CA ARG A 184 -36.16 2.90 15.24
C ARG A 184 -35.26 3.07 16.46
N GLN A 185 -35.08 4.30 16.93
CA GLN A 185 -34.36 4.63 18.16
C GLN A 185 -32.87 4.18 18.13
N PHE A 186 -32.27 4.13 16.94
CA PHE A 186 -30.86 3.73 16.81
C PHE A 186 -29.93 4.88 17.14
N PHE A 187 -30.36 6.14 16.98
CA PHE A 187 -29.55 7.31 17.32
C PHE A 187 -29.21 7.34 18.82
N GLU A 188 -30.18 7.08 19.69
CA GLU A 188 -29.98 7.05 21.15
C GLU A 188 -28.94 5.99 21.56
N LYS A 189 -28.96 4.82 20.92
CA LYS A 189 -27.97 3.76 21.12
C LYS A 189 -26.56 4.15 20.69
N LEU A 190 -26.40 5.05 19.71
CA LEU A 190 -25.08 5.48 19.25
C LEU A 190 -24.43 6.52 20.16
N ILE A 191 -25.24 7.28 20.90
CA ILE A 191 -24.78 8.34 21.80
C ILE A 191 -24.66 7.90 23.26
N GLN A 192 -25.12 6.68 23.60
CA GLN A 192 -25.06 6.15 24.96
C GLN A 192 -23.61 5.89 25.40
N ASN A 193 -23.32 6.18 26.68
CA ASN A 193 -22.01 5.89 27.27
C ASN A 193 -21.93 4.47 27.83
N ASP A 194 -23.06 3.90 28.25
CA ASP A 194 -23.13 2.56 28.84
C ASP A 194 -23.27 1.50 27.74
N ASN A 195 -22.26 0.62 27.64
CA ASN A 195 -22.17 -0.43 26.64
C ASN A 195 -22.46 0.04 25.19
N PRO A 196 -21.63 0.94 24.64
CA PRO A 196 -21.84 1.44 23.28
C PRO A 196 -21.67 0.33 22.24
N PRO A 197 -22.54 0.25 21.23
CA PRO A 197 -22.50 -0.81 20.22
C PRO A 197 -21.32 -0.66 19.25
N ILE A 198 -20.78 0.56 19.08
CA ILE A 198 -19.68 0.84 18.16
C ILE A 198 -18.57 1.57 18.90
N THR A 199 -17.38 0.98 18.91
CA THR A 199 -16.21 1.52 19.60
C THR A 199 -14.96 1.40 18.74
N PHE A 200 -13.92 2.15 19.05
CA PHE A 200 -12.58 2.03 18.48
C PHE A 200 -11.54 2.45 19.51
N TYR A 201 -10.30 2.04 19.31
CA TYR A 201 -9.15 2.50 20.08
C TYR A 201 -8.57 3.75 19.44
N PHE A 202 -8.71 4.90 20.11
CA PHE A 202 -8.11 6.15 19.72
C PHE A 202 -6.67 6.24 20.25
N LEU A 203 -5.72 6.48 19.36
CA LEU A 203 -4.33 6.75 19.70
C LEU A 203 -4.01 8.20 19.33
N GLN A 204 -3.83 9.01 20.36
CA GLN A 204 -3.28 10.35 20.23
C GLN A 204 -1.76 10.25 20.02
N LEU A 205 -1.27 10.83 18.93
CA LEU A 205 0.15 10.94 18.66
C LEU A 205 0.66 12.29 19.20
N GLU A 206 1.60 12.26 20.15
CA GLU A 206 2.24 13.47 20.67
C GLU A 206 3.37 13.91 19.74
N ASN A 207 3.39 15.20 19.34
CA ASN A 207 4.53 15.89 18.75
C ASN A 207 5.30 15.17 17.63
N PHE A 208 4.64 14.30 16.86
CA PHE A 208 5.12 13.98 15.53
C PHE A 208 4.67 15.14 14.66
N GLY A 209 5.52 16.16 14.53
CA GLY A 209 5.43 17.05 13.38
C GLY A 209 5.21 16.15 12.17
N LEU A 210 4.09 16.37 11.47
CA LEU A 210 3.66 15.60 10.30
C LEU A 210 4.84 15.57 9.31
N THR A 211 5.74 14.62 9.49
CA THR A 211 6.74 14.29 8.51
C THR A 211 5.95 13.43 7.55
N ASP A 212 5.67 14.02 6.38
CA ASP A 212 4.93 13.43 5.28
C ASP A 212 5.24 11.94 5.05
N GLU A 213 6.43 11.48 5.44
CA GLU A 213 6.82 10.07 5.49
C GLU A 213 5.89 9.12 6.26
N LEU A 214 5.54 9.37 7.54
CA LEU A 214 4.74 8.41 8.32
C LEU A 214 3.34 8.29 7.69
N TYR A 215 2.83 9.43 7.24
CA TYR A 215 1.58 9.56 6.53
C TYR A 215 1.58 8.80 5.18
N ILE A 216 2.63 8.97 4.37
CA ILE A 216 2.81 8.27 3.09
C ILE A 216 2.88 6.76 3.33
N LYS A 217 3.66 6.34 4.34
CA LYS A 217 3.83 4.93 4.73
C LYS A 217 2.51 4.32 5.24
N MET A 218 1.69 5.06 5.99
CA MET A 218 0.40 4.57 6.50
C MET A 218 -0.70 4.54 5.42
N ASN A 219 -0.80 5.56 4.57
CA ASN A 219 -1.81 5.63 3.50
C ASN A 219 -1.46 4.83 2.24
N ALA A 220 -0.23 4.34 2.10
CA ALA A 220 0.14 3.39 1.06
C ALA A 220 -0.59 2.04 1.18
N ARG A 221 -1.08 1.66 2.38
CA ARG A 221 -1.72 0.36 2.67
C ARG A 221 -3.05 0.07 1.97
N GLY A 222 -3.58 1.00 1.17
CA GLY A 222 -4.74 0.80 0.29
C GLY A 222 -4.40 0.74 -1.21
N LYS A 223 -3.13 0.81 -1.61
CA LYS A 223 -2.71 0.41 -2.97
C LYS A 223 -2.60 -1.12 -2.99
N LEU A 224 -2.96 -1.76 -4.10
CA LEU A 224 -2.55 -3.14 -4.33
C LEU A 224 -1.05 -3.19 -4.14
N LEU A 225 -0.56 -4.11 -3.30
CA LEU A 225 0.87 -4.32 -3.13
C LEU A 225 1.47 -4.54 -4.53
N THR A 226 2.53 -3.82 -4.84
CA THR A 226 3.25 -4.03 -6.08
C THR A 226 3.81 -5.46 -6.10
N GLU A 227 4.22 -5.92 -7.28
CA GLU A 227 4.86 -7.22 -7.41
C GLU A 227 6.09 -7.35 -6.47
N PHE A 228 6.83 -6.25 -6.31
CA PHE A 228 7.97 -6.13 -5.39
C PHE A 228 7.55 -6.21 -3.91
N GLU A 229 6.54 -5.47 -3.49
CA GLU A 229 6.07 -5.52 -2.10
C GLU A 229 5.50 -6.90 -1.73
N ASN A 230 4.77 -7.53 -2.67
CA ASN A 230 4.34 -8.92 -2.50
C ASN A 230 5.53 -9.88 -2.40
N PHE A 231 6.54 -9.70 -3.25
CA PHE A 231 7.78 -10.48 -3.20
C PHE A 231 8.47 -10.33 -1.85
N LYS A 232 8.71 -9.09 -1.40
CA LYS A 232 9.40 -8.77 -0.15
C LYS A 232 8.71 -9.41 1.04
N ALA A 233 7.39 -9.19 1.19
CA ALA A 233 6.62 -9.77 2.29
C ALA A 233 6.66 -11.31 2.29
N ARG A 234 6.56 -11.94 1.11
CA ARG A 234 6.60 -13.40 0.98
C ARG A 234 8.00 -13.98 1.21
N PHE A 235 9.05 -13.29 0.76
CA PHE A 235 10.45 -13.68 0.96
C PHE A 235 10.83 -13.62 2.45
N GLU A 236 10.40 -12.57 3.16
CA GLU A 236 10.58 -12.46 4.62
C GLU A 236 9.85 -13.57 5.39
N GLN A 237 8.64 -13.95 4.95
CA GLN A 237 7.90 -15.07 5.55
C GLN A 237 8.56 -16.43 5.27
N PHE A 238 9.00 -16.66 4.03
CA PHE A 238 9.69 -17.89 3.63
C PHE A 238 10.95 -18.13 4.47
N TRP A 239 11.77 -17.09 4.64
CA TRP A 239 12.95 -17.15 5.51
C TRP A 239 12.57 -17.43 6.97
N GLY A 240 11.53 -16.75 7.46
CA GLY A 240 11.05 -16.91 8.83
C GLY A 240 10.66 -18.35 9.19
N ARG A 241 10.01 -19.07 8.26
CA ARG A 241 9.50 -20.43 8.49
C ARG A 241 10.54 -21.54 8.27
N LYS A 242 11.36 -21.44 7.22
CA LYS A 242 12.27 -22.56 6.85
C LYS A 242 13.51 -22.69 7.73
N PHE A 243 13.95 -21.60 8.34
CA PHE A 243 15.17 -21.55 9.16
C PHE A 243 14.85 -21.53 10.66
N ASP A 244 13.68 -22.04 11.07
CA ASP A 244 13.32 -22.20 12.48
C ASP A 244 14.27 -23.13 13.27
N ASN A 245 15.00 -24.01 12.57
CA ASN A 245 15.96 -24.96 13.14
C ASN A 245 17.45 -24.53 13.05
N THR A 246 17.75 -23.31 12.63
CA THR A 246 19.13 -22.78 12.52
C THR A 246 19.47 -21.90 13.72
N SER A 247 20.77 -21.74 14.06
CA SER A 247 21.25 -20.98 15.22
C SER A 247 20.52 -19.62 15.39
N PRO A 248 20.00 -19.29 16.60
CA PRO A 248 19.25 -18.05 16.86
C PRO A 248 20.01 -16.75 16.54
N GLU A 249 21.35 -16.76 16.66
CA GLU A 249 22.19 -15.59 16.39
C GLU A 249 22.28 -15.28 14.89
N PHE A 250 22.38 -16.32 14.07
CA PHE A 250 22.41 -16.23 12.61
C PHE A 250 21.06 -15.75 12.05
N LYS A 251 19.97 -16.29 12.60
CA LYS A 251 18.58 -15.96 12.22
C LYS A 251 18.22 -14.49 12.43
N ARG A 252 18.69 -13.88 13.52
CA ARG A 252 18.36 -12.49 13.89
C ARG A 252 19.16 -11.48 13.09
N ASN A 253 20.43 -11.75 12.82
CA ASN A 253 21.30 -10.83 12.10
C ASN A 253 20.95 -10.75 10.61
N ASP A 254 20.76 -11.87 9.92
CA ASP A 254 20.56 -11.87 8.47
C ASP A 254 19.14 -11.46 8.04
N LYS A 255 18.11 -11.78 8.84
CA LYS A 255 16.75 -11.27 8.59
C LYS A 255 16.68 -9.76 8.80
N LYS A 256 17.26 -9.26 9.90
CA LYS A 256 17.35 -7.82 10.16
C LYS A 256 18.24 -7.13 9.12
N TYR A 257 19.29 -7.79 8.66
CA TYR A 257 20.15 -7.34 7.58
C TYR A 257 19.34 -7.15 6.30
N PHE A 258 18.63 -8.18 5.83
CA PHE A 258 17.78 -8.08 4.64
C PHE A 258 16.77 -6.93 4.75
N SER A 259 15.96 -6.91 5.81
CA SER A 259 14.91 -5.88 5.98
C SER A 259 15.51 -4.47 6.09
N CYS A 260 16.70 -4.31 6.68
CA CYS A 260 17.37 -3.01 6.74
C CYS A 260 17.98 -2.60 5.39
N ARG A 261 18.67 -3.51 4.72
CA ARG A 261 19.39 -3.25 3.47
C ARG A 261 18.44 -3.00 2.31
N ILE A 262 17.34 -3.76 2.24
CA ILE A 262 16.36 -3.60 1.16
C ILE A 262 15.66 -2.24 1.24
N ASP A 263 15.40 -1.73 2.44
CA ASP A 263 14.71 -0.46 2.68
C ASP A 263 15.62 0.77 2.67
N ASN A 264 16.94 0.58 2.74
CA ASN A 264 17.93 1.67 2.72
C ASN A 264 18.90 1.46 1.56
N GLU A 265 20.03 0.79 1.77
CA GLU A 265 21.15 0.77 0.82
C GLU A 265 20.77 0.27 -0.57
N TRP A 266 20.02 -0.82 -0.68
CA TRP A 266 19.60 -1.33 -1.99
C TRP A 266 18.54 -0.43 -2.62
N THR A 267 17.68 0.20 -1.83
CA THR A 267 16.74 1.21 -2.34
C THR A 267 17.51 2.40 -2.93
N ASP A 268 18.54 2.91 -2.24
CA ASP A 268 19.41 3.97 -2.75
C ASP A 268 20.07 3.59 -4.07
N LEU A 269 20.55 2.34 -4.19
CA LEU A 269 21.13 1.81 -5.43
C LEU A 269 20.16 1.92 -6.61
N PHE A 270 18.92 1.46 -6.44
CA PHE A 270 17.94 1.49 -7.54
C PHE A 270 17.31 2.87 -7.74
N TRP A 271 17.35 3.75 -6.74
CA TRP A 271 16.81 5.12 -6.81
C TRP A 271 17.48 5.99 -7.88
N GLU A 272 18.80 5.82 -8.06
CA GLU A 272 19.57 6.48 -9.13
C GLU A 272 19.09 6.09 -10.52
N PHE A 273 18.40 4.96 -10.62
CA PHE A 273 17.84 4.48 -11.86
C PHE A 273 16.34 4.73 -11.98
N ARG A 274 15.61 5.27 -11.00
CA ARG A 274 14.13 5.41 -11.03
C ARG A 274 13.53 5.88 -12.36
N ASP A 275 12.32 5.42 -12.66
CA ASP A 275 11.61 5.83 -13.89
C ASP A 275 11.05 7.27 -13.82
N GLU A 276 10.35 7.70 -14.86
CA GLU A 276 9.73 9.03 -14.95
C GLU A 276 8.69 9.29 -13.83
N ASN A 277 8.11 8.23 -13.25
CA ASN A 277 7.16 8.29 -12.16
C ASN A 277 7.82 8.20 -10.77
N ASN A 278 9.16 8.17 -10.71
CA ASN A 278 9.96 7.89 -9.52
C ASN A 278 9.67 6.52 -8.87
N GLU A 279 9.35 5.50 -9.67
CA GLU A 279 9.17 4.12 -9.22
C GLU A 279 10.43 3.27 -9.49
N ILE A 280 10.71 2.34 -8.57
CA ILE A 280 11.90 1.45 -8.61
C ILE A 280 11.56 -0.04 -8.54
N ASP A 281 10.32 -0.38 -8.18
CA ASP A 281 9.87 -1.75 -7.91
C ASP A 281 10.13 -2.71 -9.08
N LYS A 282 9.89 -2.26 -10.31
CA LYS A 282 10.15 -3.05 -11.51
C LYS A 282 11.63 -3.40 -11.66
N ARG A 283 12.52 -2.46 -11.32
CA ARG A 283 13.98 -2.61 -11.44
C ARG A 283 14.52 -3.63 -10.44
N PHE A 284 13.99 -3.57 -9.22
CA PHE A 284 14.23 -4.58 -8.20
C PHE A 284 13.79 -5.97 -8.68
N MET A 285 12.57 -6.08 -9.19
CA MET A 285 12.04 -7.37 -9.66
C MET A 285 12.80 -7.93 -10.86
N ASP A 286 13.21 -7.09 -11.81
CA ASP A 286 14.03 -7.48 -12.95
C ASP A 286 15.38 -8.06 -12.50
N TYR A 287 16.04 -7.40 -11.53
CA TYR A 287 17.30 -7.89 -10.97
C TYR A 287 17.12 -9.20 -10.18
N PHE A 288 16.12 -9.28 -9.30
CA PHE A 288 15.85 -10.49 -8.52
C PHE A 288 15.53 -11.68 -9.42
N CYS A 289 14.73 -11.49 -10.46
CA CYS A 289 14.41 -12.57 -11.39
C CYS A 289 15.63 -13.03 -12.15
N TYR A 290 16.48 -12.10 -12.60
CA TYR A 290 17.72 -12.43 -13.27
C TYR A 290 18.66 -13.26 -12.39
N VAL A 291 18.93 -12.85 -11.15
CA VAL A 291 19.80 -13.62 -10.25
C VAL A 291 19.19 -14.99 -9.95
N THR A 292 17.88 -15.05 -9.71
CA THR A 292 17.17 -16.30 -9.42
C THR A 292 17.21 -17.26 -10.62
N GLU A 293 17.04 -16.73 -11.83
CA GLU A 293 17.12 -17.47 -13.09
C GLU A 293 18.52 -18.06 -13.30
N MET A 294 19.57 -17.26 -13.10
CA MET A 294 20.95 -17.76 -13.25
C MET A 294 21.28 -18.83 -12.21
N LEU A 295 20.86 -18.64 -10.95
CA LEU A 295 21.03 -19.65 -9.89
C LEU A 295 20.23 -20.93 -10.16
N TYR A 296 19.08 -20.81 -10.84
CA TYR A 296 18.30 -21.97 -11.27
C TYR A 296 19.06 -22.79 -12.31
N TYR A 297 19.58 -22.13 -13.35
CA TYR A 297 20.31 -22.79 -14.45
C TYR A 297 21.69 -23.34 -14.03
N GLU A 298 22.25 -22.92 -12.89
CA GLU A 298 23.44 -23.57 -12.32
C GLU A 298 23.18 -25.02 -11.86
N LYS A 299 21.92 -25.39 -11.63
CA LYS A 299 21.54 -26.70 -11.06
C LYS A 299 20.51 -27.47 -11.88
N ASN A 300 19.86 -26.81 -12.83
CA ASN A 300 18.74 -27.37 -13.59
C ASN A 300 18.90 -27.06 -15.07
N ASP A 301 18.64 -28.05 -15.92
CA ASP A 301 18.72 -27.90 -17.38
C ASP A 301 17.35 -27.67 -18.04
N THR A 302 16.27 -27.63 -17.25
CA THR A 302 14.91 -27.52 -17.80
C THR A 302 14.63 -26.07 -18.24
N PRO A 303 14.21 -25.82 -19.49
CA PRO A 303 13.93 -24.46 -19.95
C PRO A 303 12.77 -23.81 -19.20
N LEU A 304 12.93 -22.54 -18.85
CA LEU A 304 11.87 -21.74 -18.24
C LEU A 304 10.90 -21.20 -19.29
N THR A 305 9.65 -20.99 -18.88
CA THR A 305 8.62 -20.30 -19.68
C THR A 305 8.84 -18.79 -19.63
N TYR A 306 8.73 -18.10 -20.75
CA TYR A 306 8.82 -16.63 -20.84
C TYR A 306 7.49 -16.05 -21.31
N LEU A 307 7.12 -14.90 -20.75
CA LEU A 307 6.00 -14.11 -21.26
C LEU A 307 6.31 -13.60 -22.67
N LYS A 308 5.28 -13.49 -23.51
CA LYS A 308 5.42 -12.92 -24.86
C LYS A 308 5.99 -11.50 -24.76
N ASP A 309 7.06 -11.22 -25.50
CA ASP A 309 7.78 -9.94 -25.53
C ASP A 309 8.47 -9.53 -24.20
N SER A 310 8.78 -10.51 -23.34
CA SER A 310 9.50 -10.32 -22.08
C SER A 310 10.82 -11.11 -22.05
N SER A 311 11.90 -10.46 -21.61
CA SER A 311 13.17 -11.16 -21.30
C SER A 311 13.20 -11.76 -19.89
N ARG A 312 12.12 -11.58 -19.11
CA ARG A 312 11.91 -12.17 -17.79
C ARG A 312 11.06 -13.46 -17.90
N PRO A 313 11.47 -14.55 -17.23
CA PRO A 313 10.67 -15.77 -17.18
C PRO A 313 9.38 -15.55 -16.37
N GLU A 314 8.35 -16.34 -16.66
CA GLU A 314 7.18 -16.44 -15.78
C GLU A 314 7.62 -16.94 -14.41
N ILE A 315 7.23 -16.20 -13.37
CA ILE A 315 7.63 -16.51 -12.00
C ILE A 315 6.47 -17.15 -11.24
N GLU A 316 6.84 -17.95 -10.26
CA GLU A 316 5.94 -18.38 -9.21
C GLU A 316 6.51 -17.95 -7.86
N ILE A 317 5.82 -17.00 -7.22
CA ILE A 317 6.15 -16.53 -5.86
C ILE A 317 5.24 -17.26 -4.85
N ASN A 318 5.01 -18.57 -5.00
CA ASN A 318 4.26 -19.35 -4.02
C ASN A 318 5.23 -20.04 -3.05
N PHE A 319 5.36 -19.47 -1.86
CA PHE A 319 6.17 -20.06 -0.77
C PHE A 319 5.32 -20.90 0.20
N LYS A 320 4.17 -21.41 -0.23
CA LYS A 320 3.41 -22.41 0.53
C LYS A 320 4.12 -23.76 0.36
N GLU A 321 4.21 -24.53 1.44
CA GLU A 321 4.64 -25.92 1.36
C GLU A 321 3.62 -26.68 0.50
N ASP A 322 4.12 -27.41 -0.51
CA ASP A 322 3.36 -28.42 -1.21
C ASP A 322 2.80 -29.41 -0.18
N THR A 323 1.51 -29.31 0.14
CA THR A 323 0.74 -30.49 0.49
C THR A 323 0.59 -31.25 -0.83
N GLY A 324 1.40 -32.30 -1.00
CA GLY A 324 1.59 -33.01 -2.26
C GLY A 324 0.30 -33.55 -2.88
N GLU A 325 -0.34 -32.72 -3.69
CA GLU A 325 -1.31 -33.13 -4.69
C GLU A 325 -0.77 -32.65 -6.05
N GLU A 326 -0.11 -33.58 -6.74
CA GLU A 326 0.14 -33.44 -8.18
C GLU A 326 -1.21 -33.48 -8.89
N ASP A 327 -1.75 -32.31 -9.24
CA ASP A 327 -2.84 -32.22 -10.22
C ASP A 327 -2.28 -32.63 -11.59
N SER A 328 -2.45 -33.91 -11.87
CA SER A 328 -2.11 -34.57 -13.12
C SER A 328 -3.12 -34.20 -14.21
N SER A 329 -2.98 -33.00 -14.76
CA SER A 329 -3.58 -32.71 -16.07
C SER A 329 -2.84 -31.59 -16.81
N GLU A 330 -1.75 -31.92 -17.50
CA GLU A 330 -1.38 -31.18 -18.70
C GLU A 330 -0.49 -32.02 -19.61
N GLY A 331 -0.93 -32.12 -20.87
CA GLY A 331 -0.46 -33.07 -21.87
C GLY A 331 1.00 -32.88 -22.30
N GLN A 332 1.53 -33.96 -22.87
CA GLN A 332 2.87 -34.07 -23.43
C GLN A 332 3.11 -33.01 -24.53
N ASN A 333 3.75 -31.91 -24.18
CA ASN A 333 4.48 -31.03 -25.10
C ASN A 333 5.57 -30.30 -24.29
N GLN A 334 6.84 -30.62 -24.56
CA GLN A 334 8.08 -30.03 -24.02
C GLN A 334 7.92 -29.24 -22.69
N LYS A 335 8.16 -29.91 -21.55
CA LYS A 335 8.07 -29.36 -20.18
C LYS A 335 8.83 -28.02 -20.03
N LYS A 336 8.16 -26.89 -20.28
CA LYS A 336 8.64 -25.55 -19.91
C LYS A 336 8.03 -25.20 -18.55
N ARG A 337 8.87 -24.81 -17.59
CA ARG A 337 8.47 -24.60 -16.19
C ARG A 337 8.52 -23.11 -15.81
N LYS A 338 7.67 -22.69 -14.87
CA LYS A 338 7.78 -21.36 -14.24
C LYS A 338 8.95 -21.31 -13.25
N LEU A 339 9.57 -20.15 -13.09
CA LEU A 339 10.67 -19.94 -12.15
C LEU A 339 10.12 -19.85 -10.71
N ASN A 340 10.32 -20.92 -9.94
CA ASN A 340 9.88 -20.98 -8.55
C ASN A 340 10.97 -20.45 -7.60
N PHE A 341 10.70 -19.32 -6.95
CA PHE A 341 11.65 -18.68 -6.04
C PHE A 341 11.91 -19.52 -4.78
N ALA A 342 10.89 -20.20 -4.26
CA ALA A 342 11.00 -21.02 -3.04
C ALA A 342 11.95 -22.21 -3.23
N GLU A 343 11.99 -22.77 -4.44
CA GLU A 343 12.86 -23.87 -4.81
C GLU A 343 14.32 -23.42 -4.90
N VAL A 344 14.60 -22.33 -5.61
CA VAL A 344 15.97 -21.80 -5.78
C VAL A 344 16.53 -21.34 -4.43
N TYR A 345 15.74 -20.63 -3.64
CA TYR A 345 16.16 -20.07 -2.36
C TYR A 345 15.98 -21.04 -1.18
N LYS A 346 15.58 -22.30 -1.42
CA LYS A 346 15.73 -23.37 -0.42
C LYS A 346 17.18 -23.55 0.01
N ASN A 347 18.13 -23.23 -0.88
CA ASN A 347 19.56 -23.27 -0.56
C ASN A 347 20.02 -21.93 0.02
N GLU A 348 20.58 -21.96 1.24
CA GLU A 348 21.06 -20.77 1.94
C GLU A 348 22.19 -20.03 1.18
N ASN A 349 23.05 -20.77 0.47
CA ASN A 349 24.14 -20.16 -0.31
C ASN A 349 23.59 -19.30 -1.45
N ASN A 350 22.42 -19.66 -2.01
CA ASN A 350 21.78 -18.89 -3.06
C ASN A 350 21.27 -17.54 -2.52
N ILE A 351 20.80 -17.52 -1.26
CA ILE A 351 20.33 -16.29 -0.60
C ILE A 351 21.53 -15.40 -0.24
N LYS A 352 22.59 -15.98 0.34
CA LYS A 352 23.85 -15.28 0.58
C LYS A 352 24.43 -14.68 -0.69
N PHE A 353 24.37 -15.42 -1.80
CA PHE A 353 24.81 -14.92 -3.10
C PHE A 353 23.98 -13.71 -3.56
N LEU A 354 22.65 -13.79 -3.47
CA LEU A 354 21.78 -12.65 -3.80
C LEU A 354 22.15 -11.41 -3.00
N PHE A 355 22.35 -11.53 -1.68
CA PHE A 355 22.69 -10.38 -0.83
C PHE A 355 24.04 -9.80 -1.18
N LYS A 356 25.08 -10.64 -1.27
CA LYS A 356 26.43 -10.22 -1.69
C LYS A 356 26.41 -9.53 -3.06
N SER A 357 25.58 -10.01 -3.97
CA SER A 357 25.46 -9.42 -5.30
C SER A 357 24.94 -7.98 -5.25
N LEU A 358 23.92 -7.70 -4.45
CA LEU A 358 23.35 -6.37 -4.27
C LEU A 358 24.31 -5.46 -3.50
N ASP A 359 24.95 -6.01 -2.47
CA ASP A 359 25.95 -5.30 -1.67
C ASP A 359 27.12 -4.84 -2.55
N LYS A 360 27.61 -5.70 -3.43
CA LYS A 360 28.69 -5.36 -4.35
C LYS A 360 28.29 -4.27 -5.34
N TRP A 361 27.09 -4.34 -5.92
CA TRP A 361 26.59 -3.27 -6.79
C TRP A 361 26.44 -1.95 -6.05
N TRP A 362 25.95 -1.97 -4.82
CA TRP A 362 25.84 -0.78 -3.99
C TRP A 362 27.22 -0.20 -3.64
N GLU A 363 28.20 -1.03 -3.28
CA GLU A 363 29.58 -0.60 -3.03
C GLU A 363 30.21 0.05 -4.25
N ILE A 364 30.04 -0.55 -5.44
CA ILE A 364 30.50 0.02 -6.71
C ILE A 364 29.81 1.36 -6.98
N ALA A 365 28.49 1.43 -6.83
CA ALA A 365 27.73 2.65 -7.05
C ALA A 365 28.12 3.77 -6.08
N ARG A 366 28.40 3.43 -4.81
CA ARG A 366 28.81 4.38 -3.78
C ARG A 366 30.22 4.94 -4.02
N GLY A 367 31.11 4.12 -4.56
CA GLY A 367 32.50 4.48 -4.84
C GLY A 367 33.21 5.09 -3.64
N ARG A 368 34.22 5.94 -3.90
CA ARG A 368 34.99 6.63 -2.84
C ARG A 368 34.32 7.89 -2.31
N SER A 369 33.34 8.43 -3.04
CA SER A 369 32.62 9.65 -2.69
C SER A 369 31.64 9.48 -1.54
N GLY A 370 31.23 8.23 -1.24
CA GLY A 370 30.27 7.94 -0.19
C GLY A 370 28.79 8.10 -0.61
N GLU A 371 28.53 8.81 -1.70
CA GLU A 371 27.22 8.94 -2.37
C GLU A 371 27.04 7.90 -3.47
N VAL A 372 25.85 7.32 -3.57
CA VAL A 372 25.46 6.37 -4.63
C VAL A 372 25.27 7.13 -5.95
N LYS A 373 26.01 6.73 -6.99
CA LYS A 373 25.96 7.34 -8.33
C LYS A 373 25.97 6.25 -9.41
N LYS A 374 25.01 6.31 -10.33
CA LYS A 374 24.95 5.38 -11.47
C LYS A 374 26.18 5.47 -12.38
N GLU A 375 26.84 6.63 -12.42
CA GLU A 375 28.06 6.86 -13.20
C GLU A 375 29.20 5.93 -12.77
N ASN A 376 29.26 5.53 -11.49
CA ASN A 376 30.29 4.60 -11.03
C ASN A 376 30.09 3.19 -11.61
N ILE A 377 28.85 2.73 -11.71
CA ILE A 377 28.53 1.47 -12.41
C ILE A 377 28.86 1.60 -13.89
N LYS A 378 28.52 2.72 -14.52
CA LYS A 378 28.86 2.98 -15.92
C LYS A 378 30.39 2.94 -16.15
N ASN A 379 31.17 3.55 -15.27
CA ASN A 379 32.63 3.58 -15.35
C ASN A 379 33.23 2.16 -15.30
N LEU A 380 32.69 1.28 -14.44
CA LEU A 380 33.12 -0.13 -14.40
C LEU A 380 32.95 -0.81 -15.76
N PHE A 381 31.80 -0.64 -16.42
CA PHE A 381 31.57 -1.22 -17.74
C PHE A 381 32.42 -0.54 -18.83
N ASP A 382 32.63 0.78 -18.75
CA ASP A 382 33.50 1.52 -19.66
C ASP A 382 34.99 1.14 -19.49
N GLU A 383 35.41 0.63 -18.33
CA GLU A 383 36.75 0.06 -18.11
C GLU A 383 36.91 -1.33 -18.73
N ILE A 384 35.89 -2.18 -18.63
CA ILE A 384 35.93 -3.57 -19.13
C ILE A 384 35.72 -3.62 -20.65
N PHE A 385 34.79 -2.82 -21.19
CA PHE A 385 34.34 -2.91 -22.58
C PHE A 385 34.67 -1.68 -23.41
N SER A 386 34.80 -1.88 -24.72
CA SER A 386 34.85 -0.79 -25.70
C SER A 386 33.55 -0.74 -26.51
N LYS A 387 33.02 0.47 -26.76
CA LYS A 387 31.70 0.68 -27.39
C LYS A 387 31.69 0.39 -28.90
N ASP A 388 32.64 0.94 -29.65
CA ASP A 388 32.57 0.95 -31.13
C ASP A 388 33.84 0.45 -31.84
N HIS A 389 35.00 0.53 -31.19
CA HIS A 389 36.27 0.13 -31.76
C HIS A 389 37.12 -0.62 -30.74
N TYR A 390 38.09 -1.39 -31.23
CA TYR A 390 39.08 -2.04 -30.38
C TYR A 390 39.82 -1.00 -29.53
N GLN A 391 39.95 -1.28 -28.23
CA GLN A 391 40.80 -0.53 -27.31
C GLN A 391 41.71 -1.53 -26.60
N ARG A 392 43.01 -1.24 -26.55
CA ARG A 392 43.99 -2.12 -25.92
C ARG A 392 43.61 -2.34 -24.44
N GLY A 393 43.46 -3.60 -24.03
CA GLY A 393 43.09 -3.98 -22.67
C GLY A 393 41.59 -4.06 -22.39
N LYS A 394 40.72 -3.82 -23.39
CA LYS A 394 39.27 -3.90 -23.24
C LYS A 394 38.64 -4.94 -24.17
N ILE A 395 37.45 -5.40 -23.79
CA ILE A 395 36.64 -6.35 -24.57
C ILE A 395 35.76 -5.57 -25.56
N THR A 396 35.85 -5.90 -26.85
CA THR A 396 34.98 -5.35 -27.88
C THR A 396 33.81 -6.29 -28.14
N LEU A 397 32.58 -5.78 -28.00
CA LEU A 397 31.37 -6.55 -28.29
C LEU A 397 30.99 -6.40 -29.77
N TRP A 398 30.83 -7.51 -30.46
CA TRP A 398 30.42 -7.53 -31.87
C TRP A 398 28.89 -7.66 -31.98
N SER A 399 28.14 -6.69 -31.45
CA SER A 399 26.70 -6.57 -31.76
C SER A 399 26.50 -5.67 -32.97
N GLY A 400 25.64 -6.09 -33.90
CA GLY A 400 25.49 -5.49 -35.24
C GLY A 400 25.42 -3.96 -35.24
N ARG A 401 26.09 -3.35 -36.23
CA ARG A 401 26.19 -1.90 -36.47
C ARG A 401 24.83 -1.21 -36.34
N GLY A 402 24.62 -0.47 -35.25
CA GLY A 402 23.42 0.32 -34.97
C GLY A 402 23.55 1.14 -33.68
N GLU A 403 22.96 2.34 -33.66
CA GLU A 403 23.23 3.49 -32.76
C GLU A 403 22.90 3.35 -31.24
N ASP A 404 22.76 2.15 -30.66
CA ASP A 404 22.44 2.07 -29.22
C ASP A 404 22.96 0.79 -28.52
N VAL A 405 24.24 0.45 -28.73
CA VAL A 405 24.90 -0.64 -27.99
C VAL A 405 25.22 -0.17 -26.56
N SER A 406 24.27 -0.35 -25.65
CA SER A 406 24.53 -0.18 -24.21
C SER A 406 25.42 -1.32 -23.71
N ILE A 407 26.67 -0.98 -23.38
CA ILE A 407 27.65 -1.88 -22.74
C ILE A 407 27.47 -1.97 -21.21
N ASN A 408 26.60 -1.12 -20.63
CA ASN A 408 26.24 -1.20 -19.22
C ASN A 408 25.17 -2.28 -19.03
N PHE A 409 25.60 -3.53 -18.85
CA PHE A 409 24.68 -4.66 -18.76
C PHE A 409 23.79 -4.62 -17.50
N PHE A 410 24.26 -4.05 -16.40
CA PHE A 410 23.45 -3.85 -15.19
C PHE A 410 22.28 -2.90 -15.47
N GLU A 411 22.58 -1.73 -16.02
CA GLU A 411 21.55 -0.75 -16.37
C GLU A 411 20.63 -1.29 -17.47
N LYS A 412 21.17 -1.97 -18.48
CA LYS A 412 20.39 -2.59 -19.57
C LYS A 412 19.38 -3.61 -19.04
N LEU A 413 19.78 -4.44 -18.07
CA LEU A 413 18.90 -5.40 -17.41
C LEU A 413 17.69 -4.71 -16.76
N ILE A 414 17.92 -3.65 -15.99
CA ILE A 414 16.88 -3.02 -15.16
C ILE A 414 16.09 -1.89 -15.87
N THR A 415 16.60 -1.34 -16.97
CA THR A 415 15.94 -0.26 -17.75
C THR A 415 15.32 -0.75 -19.05
N LYS A 416 15.97 -1.70 -19.75
CA LYS A 416 15.66 -2.12 -21.11
C LYS A 416 15.47 -3.64 -21.16
N ASN A 417 14.79 -4.22 -20.17
CA ASN A 417 14.67 -5.68 -20.01
C ASN A 417 14.18 -6.36 -21.30
N ASN A 418 13.16 -5.85 -22.01
CA ASN A 418 12.65 -6.45 -23.26
C ASN A 418 13.69 -6.58 -24.40
N LYS A 419 14.89 -5.99 -24.27
CA LYS A 419 16.01 -6.09 -25.22
C LYS A 419 17.23 -6.80 -24.61
N PHE A 420 17.07 -7.45 -23.46
CA PHE A 420 18.13 -8.18 -22.76
C PHE A 420 18.18 -9.63 -23.27
N THR A 421 19.28 -9.97 -23.94
CA THR A 421 19.49 -11.26 -24.62
C THR A 421 20.12 -12.30 -23.69
N ILE A 422 20.12 -13.56 -24.10
CA ILE A 422 20.82 -14.64 -23.38
C ILE A 422 22.33 -14.34 -23.26
N PHE A 423 22.94 -13.77 -24.29
CA PHE A 423 24.35 -13.35 -24.25
C PHE A 423 24.59 -12.29 -23.19
N ASP A 424 23.70 -11.30 -23.09
CA ASP A 424 23.78 -10.26 -22.06
C ASP A 424 23.68 -10.87 -20.65
N LYS A 425 22.79 -11.85 -20.45
CA LYS A 425 22.66 -12.59 -19.17
C LYS A 425 23.95 -13.30 -18.79
N VAL A 426 24.55 -14.04 -19.71
CA VAL A 426 25.78 -14.78 -19.42
C VAL A 426 26.94 -13.84 -19.10
N ILE A 427 27.12 -12.76 -19.88
CA ILE A 427 28.19 -11.78 -19.64
C ILE A 427 28.02 -11.12 -18.25
N LEU A 428 26.81 -10.65 -17.94
CA LEU A 428 26.54 -10.02 -16.64
C LEU A 428 26.75 -11.02 -15.50
N TRP A 429 26.45 -12.31 -15.70
CA TRP A 429 26.60 -13.32 -14.66
C TRP A 429 28.06 -13.61 -14.38
N THR A 430 28.88 -13.72 -15.43
CA THR A 430 30.32 -13.88 -15.31
C THR A 430 30.96 -12.71 -14.57
N ILE A 431 30.59 -11.47 -14.92
CA ILE A 431 31.06 -10.26 -14.21
C ILE A 431 30.64 -10.31 -12.75
N LEU A 432 29.37 -10.65 -12.47
CA LEU A 432 28.85 -10.68 -11.11
C LEU A 432 29.57 -11.72 -10.24
N LYS A 433 29.82 -12.92 -10.76
CA LYS A 433 30.59 -13.96 -10.06
C LYS A 433 32.01 -13.48 -9.77
N TYR A 434 32.69 -12.92 -10.76
CA TYR A 434 34.03 -12.37 -10.59
C TYR A 434 34.09 -11.28 -9.50
N LEU A 435 33.11 -10.37 -9.49
CA LEU A 435 33.01 -9.28 -8.51
C LEU A 435 32.66 -9.74 -7.09
N ILE A 436 32.03 -10.91 -6.93
CA ILE A 436 31.70 -11.45 -5.60
C ILE A 436 32.87 -12.28 -5.05
N GLU A 437 33.64 -12.91 -5.93
CA GLU A 437 34.81 -13.74 -5.56
C GLU A 437 36.07 -12.89 -5.29
N ASN A 438 36.17 -11.70 -5.89
CA ASN A 438 37.28 -10.74 -5.72
C ASN A 438 36.78 -9.40 -5.17
#